data_AF-X1V7Q5-F1
#
_entry.id   AF-X1V7Q5-F1
#
_cell.length_a   1.000
_cell.length_b   1.000
_cell.length_c   1.000
_cell.angle_alpha   90.00
_cell.angle_beta   90.00
_cell.angle_gamma   90.00
#
_symmetry.space_group_name_H-M   'P 1'
#
loop_
_entity.id
_entity.type
_entity.pdbx_description
1 polymer ?
#
loop_
_entity_poly.entity_id
_entity_poly.type
_entity_poly.pdbx_seq_one_letter_code
_entity_poly.pdbx_strand_id
1 'polypeptide(L)'
;MNSKDLMTYCGGYCGVCARFLGFTAFREAALLLDELADAHGFQHWMPKAVKEFDYAEFRKGLAFFGDPESWLVCRKCCKGGDGRPDCEIRNCCQERELDICFDCGEFPCGKVKESSLPHS
;
A
#
# COMPACT_ATOMS: atom_id res chain seq x y z
N MET A 1 6.52 4.47 17.59
CA MET A 1 7.70 4.77 16.76
C MET A 1 8.09 6.22 17.00
N ASN A 2 9.38 6.50 17.16
CA ASN A 2 9.86 7.88 17.19
C ASN A 2 9.91 8.45 15.75
N SER A 3 10.15 9.75 15.59
CA SER A 3 10.17 10.38 14.26
C SER A 3 11.28 9.87 13.35
N LYS A 4 12.41 9.40 13.88
CA LYS A 4 13.51 8.84 13.08
C LYS A 4 13.15 7.47 12.50
N ASP A 5 12.41 6.65 13.26
CA ASP A 5 11.97 5.32 12.81
C ASP A 5 11.00 5.39 11.62
N LEU A 6 10.34 6.54 11.42
CA LEU A 6 9.40 6.78 10.34
C LEU A 6 10.08 7.25 9.04
N MET A 7 11.39 7.49 9.05
CA MET A 7 12.13 7.82 7.83
C MET A 7 12.31 6.57 6.96
N THR A 8 12.03 6.69 5.67
CA THR A 8 12.29 5.62 4.70
C THR A 8 13.75 5.64 4.24
N TYR A 9 14.21 4.54 3.62
CA TYR A 9 15.55 4.49 3.03
C TYR A 9 15.79 5.59 1.97
N CYS A 10 14.75 6.01 1.25
CA CYS A 10 14.85 7.09 0.26
C CYS A 10 14.65 8.50 0.84
N GLY A 11 14.49 8.64 2.16
CA GLY A 11 14.26 9.92 2.85
C GLY A 11 12.82 10.44 2.83
N GLY A 12 11.86 9.62 2.40
CA GLY A 12 10.45 9.89 2.65
C GLY A 12 10.08 9.72 4.13
N TYR A 13 8.89 10.18 4.50
CA TYR A 13 8.39 10.08 5.88
C TYR A 13 7.09 9.29 5.94
N CYS A 14 7.10 8.15 6.61
CA CYS A 14 5.92 7.28 6.74
C CYS A 14 4.81 7.89 7.59
N GLY A 15 5.09 8.86 8.46
CA GLY A 15 4.06 9.51 9.28
C GLY A 15 2.99 10.27 8.49
N VAL A 16 3.22 10.51 7.19
CA VAL A 16 2.21 11.08 6.27
C VAL A 16 1.69 10.07 5.24
N CYS A 17 2.13 8.81 5.30
CA CYS A 17 1.71 7.78 4.37
C CYS A 17 0.28 7.32 4.69
N ALA A 18 -0.61 7.34 3.69
CA ALA A 18 -2.00 6.93 3.86
C ALA A 18 -2.12 5.53 4.46
N ARG A 19 -1.34 4.53 4.00
CA ARG A 19 -1.34 3.17 4.55
C ARG A 19 -0.94 3.12 6.02
N PHE A 20 0.04 3.92 6.43
CA PHE A 20 0.50 3.98 7.83
C PHE A 20 -0.51 4.66 8.74
N LEU A 21 -1.22 5.66 8.20
CA LEU A 21 -2.36 6.31 8.86
C LEU A 21 -3.66 5.48 8.78
N GLY A 22 -3.57 4.20 8.42
CA GLY A 22 -4.71 3.27 8.41
C GLY A 22 -5.56 3.28 7.15
N PHE A 23 -5.22 4.11 6.16
CA PHE A 23 -5.89 4.24 4.86
C PHE A 23 -7.42 4.40 4.95
N THR A 24 -7.88 5.08 6.00
CA THR A 24 -9.28 5.04 6.48
C THR A 24 -10.31 5.33 5.40
N ALA A 25 -10.16 6.42 4.64
CA ALA A 25 -11.13 6.80 3.61
C ALA A 25 -11.30 5.73 2.50
N PHE A 26 -10.22 5.03 2.13
CA PHE A 26 -10.28 3.96 1.14
C PHE A 26 -11.00 2.73 1.69
N ARG A 27 -10.72 2.36 2.94
CA ARG A 27 -11.37 1.23 3.61
C ARG A 27 -12.86 1.48 3.80
N GLU A 28 -13.22 2.68 4.25
CA GLU A 28 -14.62 3.11 4.39
C GLU A 28 -15.36 3.08 3.04
N ALA A 29 -14.71 3.52 1.95
CA ALA A 29 -15.29 3.42 0.62
C ALA A 29 -15.52 1.96 0.18
N ALA A 30 -14.61 1.04 0.51
CA ALA A 30 -14.78 -0.39 0.22
C ALA A 30 -15.97 -0.99 0.99
N LEU A 31 -16.10 -0.67 2.28
CA LEU A 31 -17.22 -1.11 3.12
C LEU A 31 -18.56 -0.54 2.63
N LEU A 32 -18.59 0.75 2.27
CA LEU A 32 -19.79 1.38 1.72
C LEU A 32 -20.22 0.71 0.41
N LEU A 33 -19.28 0.38 -0.48
CA LEU A 33 -19.59 -0.30 -1.73
C LEU A 33 -20.09 -1.73 -1.49
N ASP A 34 -19.59 -2.41 -0.46
CA ASP A 34 -20.06 -3.73 -0.02
C ASP A 34 -21.54 -3.68 0.41
N GLU A 35 -21.87 -2.69 1.26
CA GLU A 35 -23.24 -2.46 1.73
C GLU A 35 -24.18 -2.10 0.57
N LEU A 36 -23.74 -1.26 -0.37
CA LEU A 36 -24.53 -0.90 -1.55
C LEU A 36 -24.80 -2.11 -2.45
N ALA A 37 -23.80 -2.98 -2.64
CA ALA A 37 -23.98 -4.21 -3.43
C ALA A 37 -25.06 -5.12 -2.82
N ASP A 38 -25.09 -5.24 -1.50
CA ASP A 38 -26.12 -5.99 -0.77
C ASP A 38 -27.50 -5.33 -0.85
N ALA A 39 -27.56 -4.01 -0.65
CA ALA A 39 -28.81 -3.24 -0.68
C ALA A 39 -29.50 -3.32 -2.06
N HIS A 40 -28.72 -3.40 -3.14
CA HIS A 40 -29.23 -3.57 -4.50
C HIS A 40 -29.43 -5.04 -4.92
N GLY A 41 -29.18 -5.99 -4.02
CA GLY A 41 -29.44 -7.40 -4.25
C GLY A 41 -28.55 -8.02 -5.32
N PHE A 42 -27.35 -7.47 -5.57
CA PHE A 42 -26.48 -7.91 -6.66
C PHE A 42 -26.15 -9.40 -6.59
N GLN A 43 -26.05 -9.96 -5.38
CA GLN A 43 -25.86 -11.39 -5.13
C GLN A 43 -26.91 -12.28 -5.82
N HIS A 44 -28.13 -11.80 -6.05
CA HIS A 44 -29.22 -12.61 -6.58
C HIS A 44 -29.20 -12.75 -8.11
N TRP A 45 -28.69 -11.73 -8.80
CA TRP A 45 -28.82 -11.63 -10.26
C TRP A 45 -27.49 -11.42 -10.97
N MET A 46 -26.54 -10.68 -10.40
CA MET A 46 -25.31 -10.29 -11.08
C MET A 46 -24.44 -11.48 -11.51
N PRO A 47 -24.21 -12.53 -10.68
CA PRO A 47 -23.45 -13.70 -11.11
C PRO A 47 -24.06 -14.44 -12.31
N LYS A 48 -25.38 -14.30 -12.51
CA LYS A 48 -26.12 -14.95 -13.60
C LYS A 48 -26.18 -14.06 -14.84
N ALA A 49 -26.35 -12.76 -14.66
CA ALA A 49 -26.64 -11.80 -15.73
C ALA A 49 -25.40 -11.12 -16.32
N VAL A 50 -24.34 -10.93 -15.53
CA VAL A 50 -23.10 -10.23 -15.93
C VAL A 50 -21.98 -11.25 -15.95
N LYS A 51 -21.50 -11.64 -17.13
CA LYS A 51 -20.53 -12.74 -17.31
C LYS A 51 -19.09 -12.27 -17.37
N GLU A 52 -18.90 -11.01 -17.71
CA GLU A 52 -17.63 -10.29 -17.73
C GLU A 52 -17.12 -9.91 -16.33
N PHE A 53 -17.95 -10.07 -15.29
CA PHE A 53 -17.64 -9.64 -13.93
C PHE A 53 -17.73 -10.80 -12.94
N ASP A 54 -16.64 -11.05 -12.23
CA ASP A 54 -16.62 -12.04 -11.14
C ASP A 54 -17.09 -11.39 -9.83
N TYR A 55 -18.39 -11.50 -9.56
CA TYR A 55 -18.98 -10.97 -8.34
C TYR A 55 -18.41 -11.61 -7.07
N ALA A 56 -18.03 -12.89 -7.10
CA ALA A 56 -17.51 -13.57 -5.92
C ALA A 56 -16.11 -13.04 -5.56
N GLU A 57 -15.23 -12.89 -6.56
CA GLU A 57 -13.91 -12.27 -6.35
C GLU A 57 -14.02 -10.80 -5.98
N PHE A 58 -14.98 -10.07 -6.55
CA PHE A 58 -15.27 -8.70 -6.14
C PHE A 58 -15.60 -8.58 -4.64
N ARG A 59 -16.47 -9.44 -4.10
CA ARG A 59 -16.81 -9.42 -2.67
C ARG A 59 -15.61 -9.77 -1.79
N LYS A 60 -14.76 -10.71 -2.21
CA LYS A 60 -13.49 -10.99 -1.51
C LYS A 60 -12.57 -9.78 -1.49
N GLY A 61 -12.48 -9.06 -2.61
CA GLY A 61 -11.73 -7.82 -2.74
C GLY A 61 -12.23 -6.74 -1.78
N LEU A 62 -13.54 -6.48 -1.75
CA LEU A 62 -14.13 -5.49 -0.84
C LEU A 62 -13.88 -5.83 0.63
N ALA A 63 -14.07 -7.09 1.01
CA ALA A 63 -13.78 -7.56 2.37
C ALA A 63 -12.31 -7.35 2.73
N PHE A 64 -11.38 -7.73 1.84
CA PHE A 64 -9.94 -7.51 2.03
C PHE A 64 -9.61 -6.02 2.16
N PHE A 65 -10.19 -5.16 1.33
CA PHE A 65 -9.89 -3.73 1.36
C PHE A 65 -10.52 -2.99 2.55
N GLY A 66 -11.66 -3.44 3.05
CA GLY A 66 -12.30 -2.86 4.24
C GLY A 66 -11.61 -3.26 5.56
N ASP A 67 -10.97 -4.44 5.59
CA ASP A 67 -10.40 -5.01 6.80
C ASP A 67 -9.21 -4.17 7.34
N PRO A 68 -9.29 -3.65 8.59
CA PRO A 68 -8.15 -2.99 9.24
C PRO A 68 -6.94 -3.92 9.42
N GLU A 69 -7.15 -5.23 9.45
CA GLU A 69 -6.12 -6.25 9.59
C GLU A 69 -5.45 -6.66 8.27
N SER A 70 -5.94 -6.15 7.14
CA SER A 70 -5.36 -6.43 5.83
C SER A 70 -3.96 -5.85 5.66
N TRP A 71 -3.27 -6.34 4.62
CA TRP A 71 -1.97 -5.80 4.18
C TRP A 71 -2.06 -4.32 3.80
N LEU A 72 -3.24 -3.81 3.47
CA LEU A 72 -3.44 -2.41 3.10
C LEU A 72 -3.02 -1.47 4.22
N VAL A 73 -3.19 -1.87 5.48
CA VAL A 73 -2.75 -1.12 6.66
C VAL A 73 -1.28 -1.42 6.97
N CYS A 74 -0.45 -0.38 6.90
CA CYS A 74 0.98 -0.46 7.20
C CYS A 74 1.20 -0.32 8.71
N ARG A 75 1.92 -1.26 9.32
CA ARG A 75 2.20 -1.30 10.77
C ARG A 75 3.68 -1.05 11.08
N LYS A 76 4.57 -1.40 10.16
CA LYS A 76 6.03 -1.42 10.38
C LYS A 76 6.81 -0.37 9.59
N CYS A 77 6.14 0.44 8.76
CA CYS A 77 6.78 1.39 7.85
C CYS A 77 7.74 0.74 6.84
N CYS A 78 8.35 1.55 5.97
CA CYS A 78 9.24 1.05 4.92
C CYS A 78 10.48 0.34 5.46
N LYS A 79 11.11 0.85 6.53
CA LYS A 79 12.28 0.23 7.16
C LYS A 79 11.94 -1.05 7.91
N GLY A 80 10.73 -1.15 8.47
CA GLY A 80 10.25 -2.38 9.11
C GLY A 80 9.61 -3.39 8.16
N GLY A 81 9.66 -3.16 6.84
CA GLY A 81 9.31 -4.15 5.81
C GLY A 81 7.91 -4.02 5.18
N ASP A 82 7.08 -3.08 5.63
CA ASP A 82 5.68 -2.95 5.14
C ASP A 82 5.53 -2.04 3.90
N GLY A 83 6.65 -1.54 3.37
CA GLY A 83 6.68 -0.75 2.13
C GLY A 83 6.35 -1.60 0.89
N ARG A 84 6.61 -1.04 -0.30
CA ARG A 84 6.55 -1.82 -1.56
C ARG A 84 7.41 -3.11 -1.42
N PRO A 85 6.90 -4.31 -1.74
CA PRO A 85 7.64 -5.56 -1.59
C PRO A 85 8.97 -5.58 -2.36
N ASP A 86 8.98 -5.06 -3.59
CA ASP A 86 10.16 -5.05 -4.47
C ASP A 86 10.78 -3.65 -4.55
N CYS A 87 11.13 -3.07 -3.39
CA CYS A 87 11.76 -1.76 -3.34
C CYS A 87 13.29 -1.88 -3.53
N GLU A 88 13.78 -1.52 -4.72
CA GLU A 88 15.21 -1.57 -5.05
C GLU A 88 16.07 -0.68 -4.15
N ILE A 89 15.56 0.49 -3.72
CA ILE A 89 16.30 1.38 -2.82
C ILE A 89 16.50 0.73 -1.46
N ARG A 90 15.47 0.06 -0.92
CA ARG A 90 15.57 -0.68 0.35
C ARG A 90 16.62 -1.78 0.22
N ASN A 91 16.54 -2.59 -0.82
CA ASN A 91 17.45 -3.71 -1.03
C ASN A 91 18.90 -3.20 -1.14
N CYS A 92 19.14 -2.15 -1.93
CA CYS A 92 20.45 -1.53 -2.08
C CYS A 92 21.00 -0.96 -0.76
N CYS A 93 20.18 -0.29 0.04
CA CYS A 93 20.59 0.20 1.36
C CYS A 93 20.90 -0.94 2.33
N GLN A 94 20.12 -2.03 2.33
CA GLN A 94 20.37 -3.21 3.17
C GLN A 94 21.66 -3.93 2.77
N GLU A 95 21.89 -4.12 1.47
CA GLU A 95 23.12 -4.74 0.94
C GLU A 95 24.38 -3.95 1.27
N ARG A 96 24.27 -2.62 1.31
CA ARG A 96 25.39 -1.70 1.58
C ARG A 96 25.47 -1.24 3.04
N GLU A 97 24.62 -1.80 3.92
CA GLU A 97 24.52 -1.44 5.34
C GLU A 97 24.30 0.07 5.59
N LEU A 98 23.52 0.72 4.72
CA LEU A 98 23.19 2.14 4.82
C LEU A 98 21.84 2.35 5.52
N ASP A 99 21.79 3.27 6.48
CA ASP A 99 20.53 3.63 7.14
C ASP A 99 19.63 4.49 6.21
N ILE A 100 20.24 5.34 5.39
CA ILE A 100 19.55 6.17 4.42
C ILE A 100 20.36 6.29 3.13
N CYS A 101 19.68 6.39 1.98
CA CYS A 101 20.32 6.41 0.67
C CYS A 101 21.24 7.62 0.48
N PHE A 102 21.01 8.73 1.20
CA PHE A 102 21.86 9.93 1.16
C PHE A 102 23.26 9.70 1.73
N ASP A 103 23.48 8.66 2.54
CA ASP A 103 24.80 8.30 3.06
C ASP A 103 25.64 7.57 2.00
N CYS A 104 25.05 7.19 0.87
CA CYS A 104 25.75 6.54 -0.22
C CYS A 104 26.66 7.54 -0.96
N GLY A 105 27.95 7.21 -1.12
CA GLY A 105 28.88 8.03 -1.91
C GLY A 105 28.54 8.16 -3.40
N GLU A 106 27.66 7.29 -3.92
CA GLU A 106 27.13 7.36 -5.30
C GLU A 106 25.82 8.16 -5.40
N PHE A 107 25.31 8.70 -4.28
CA PHE A 107 24.08 9.47 -4.29
C PHE A 107 24.28 10.83 -4.98
N PRO A 108 23.38 11.26 -5.88
CA PRO A 108 22.19 10.56 -6.39
C PRO A 108 22.49 9.63 -7.58
N CYS A 109 22.04 8.37 -7.50
CA CYS A 109 22.19 7.37 -8.57
C CYS A 109 20.86 7.09 -9.32
N GLY A 110 20.90 6.26 -10.36
CA GLY A 110 19.74 5.95 -11.22
C GLY A 110 18.51 5.42 -10.45
N LYS A 111 18.74 4.56 -9.46
CA LYS A 111 17.68 3.94 -8.64
C LYS A 111 16.76 4.96 -7.94
N VAL A 112 17.35 6.07 -7.49
CA VAL A 112 16.60 7.15 -6.83
C VAL A 112 15.93 8.07 -7.85
N LYS A 113 16.60 8.34 -8.98
CA LYS A 113 16.06 9.19 -10.06
C LYS A 113 14.82 8.57 -10.71
N GLU A 114 14.80 7.25 -10.86
CA GLU A 114 13.66 6.52 -11.40
C GLU A 114 12.52 6.41 -10.38
N SER A 115 12.84 6.19 -9.10
CA SER A 115 11.84 6.11 -8.01
C SER A 115 11.22 7.46 -7.61
N SER A 116 11.80 8.57 -8.06
CA SER A 116 11.30 9.94 -7.81
C SER A 116 10.43 10.47 -8.95
N LEU A 117 10.20 9.68 -10.01
CA LEU A 117 9.22 10.02 -11.02
C LEU A 117 7.82 9.94 -10.42
N PRO A 118 7.01 10.99 -10.53
CA PRO A 118 5.61 10.92 -10.15
C PRO A 118 4.96 9.89 -11.08
N HIS A 119 4.20 8.97 -10.50
CA HIS A 119 3.38 7.96 -11.17
C HIS A 119 4.04 6.59 -11.38
N SER A 120 3.88 5.76 -10.36
CA SER A 120 3.39 4.39 -10.54
C SER A 120 2.52 4.01 -9.35
#